data_AF-A0AAJ6L1J6-F1
#
_entry.id   AF-A0AAJ6L1J6-F1
#
_cell.length_a   1.000
_cell.length_b   1.000
_cell.length_c   1.000
_cell.angle_alpha   90.00
_cell.angle_beta   90.00
_cell.angle_gamma   90.00
#
_symmetry.space_group_name_H-M   'P 1'
#
loop_
_entity.id
_entity.type
_entity.pdbx_description
1 polymer ?
#
loop_
_entity_poly.entity_id
_entity_poly.type
_entity_poly.pdbx_seq_one_letter_code
_entity_poly.pdbx_strand_id
1 'polypeptide(L)' 'MPEEVVLRLDRPTATSLADLIYNLGEHQAAGMPVAQLSSDDSERLGRVLHDLWRALGVSLPYGDVQLAG' A
#
# COMPACT_ATOMS: atom_id res chain seq x y z
N MET A 1 20.38 -12.02 13.33
CA MET A 1 19.92 -11.51 12.02
C MET A 1 18.75 -10.59 12.31
N PRO A 2 18.58 -9.46 11.60
CA PRO A 2 17.39 -8.62 11.79
C PRO A 2 16.13 -9.46 11.54
N GLU A 3 15.06 -9.14 12.26
CA GLU A 3 13.74 -9.76 12.04
C GLU A 3 13.22 -9.36 10.65
N GLU A 4 12.86 -10.35 9.83
CA GLU A 4 12.38 -10.11 8.47
C GLU A 4 10.86 -9.90 8.47
N VAL A 5 10.42 -8.86 7.77
CA VAL A 5 8.99 -8.61 7.50
C VAL A 5 8.71 -8.99 6.05
N VAL A 6 7.89 -10.03 5.85
CA VAL A 6 7.59 -10.57 4.52
C VAL A 6 6.10 -10.39 4.21
N LEU A 7 5.81 -9.67 3.13
CA LEU A 7 4.46 -9.57 2.56
C LEU A 7 4.34 -10.47 1.33
N ARG A 8 3.35 -11.35 1.31
CA ARG A 8 3.06 -12.22 0.17
C ARG A 8 1.98 -11.57 -0.68
N LEU A 9 2.36 -11.06 -1.84
CA LEU A 9 1.45 -10.42 -2.78
C LEU A 9 1.22 -11.30 -4.00
N ASP A 10 -0.01 -11.29 -4.53
CA ASP A 10 -0.22 -11.78 -5.89
C ASP A 10 0.42 -10.81 -6.90
N ARG A 11 0.64 -11.31 -8.12
CA ARG A 11 1.28 -10.53 -9.18
C ARG A 11 0.53 -9.24 -9.50
N PRO A 12 -0.81 -9.23 -9.68
CA PRO A 12 -1.54 -7.99 -9.94
C PRO A 12 -1.36 -6.93 -8.85
N THR A 13 -1.41 -7.33 -7.57
CA THR A 13 -1.21 -6.42 -6.44
C THR A 13 0.22 -5.89 -6.39
N ALA A 14 1.21 -6.76 -6.63
CA ALA A 14 2.61 -6.36 -6.68
C ALA A 14 2.90 -5.38 -7.83
N THR A 15 2.31 -5.61 -9.02
CA THR A 15 2.43 -4.68 -10.16
C THR A 15 1.80 -3.33 -9.83
N SER A 16 0.55 -3.32 -9.34
CA SER A 16 -0.11 -2.08 -8.93
C SER A 16 0.72 -1.31 -7.91
N LEU A 17 1.26 -1.99 -6.88
CA LEU A 17 2.08 -1.34 -5.86
C LEU A 17 3.37 -0.73 -6.44
N ALA A 18 4.05 -1.45 -7.34
CA ALA A 18 5.26 -0.95 -7.99
C ALA A 18 4.99 0.31 -8.82
N ASP A 19 3.91 0.29 -9.62
CA ASP A 19 3.50 1.43 -10.44
C ASP A 19 3.14 2.65 -9.56
N LEU A 20 2.45 2.43 -8.44
CA LEU A 20 2.11 3.49 -7.50
C LEU A 20 3.34 4.14 -6.87
N ILE A 21 4.30 3.35 -6.41
CA ILE A 21 5.53 3.86 -5.79
C ILE A 21 6.37 4.62 -6.84
N TYR A 22 6.47 4.09 -8.05
CA TYR A 22 7.16 4.75 -9.16
C TYR A 22 6.53 6.12 -9.46
N ASN A 23 5.21 6.15 -9.69
CA ASN A 23 4.49 7.38 -10.00
C ASN A 23 4.60 8.42 -8.88
N LEU A 24 4.52 8.00 -7.61
CA LEU A 24 4.72 8.90 -6.48
C LEU A 24 6.09 9.59 -6.53
N GLY A 25 7.15 8.82 -6.79
CA GLY A 25 8.50 9.34 -6.92
C GLY A 25 8.64 10.34 -8.06
N GLU A 26 8.11 10.01 -9.24
CA GLU A 26 8.16 10.89 -10.41
C GLU A 26 7.41 12.22 -10.17
N HIS A 27 6.22 12.17 -9.59
CA HIS A 27 5.45 13.37 -9.26
C HIS A 27 6.19 14.24 -8.23
N GLN A 28 6.77 13.63 -7.19
CA GLN A 28 7.56 14.36 -6.19
C GLN A 28 8.81 15.00 -6.82
N ALA A 29 9.56 14.27 -7.64
CA ALA A 29 10.76 14.77 -8.31
C ALA A 29 10.44 15.91 -9.30
N ALA A 30 9.30 15.83 -9.98
CA ALA A 30 8.82 16.86 -10.90
C ALA A 30 8.16 18.07 -10.19
N GLY A 31 7.97 18.03 -8.87
CA GLY A 31 7.23 19.06 -8.13
C GLY A 31 5.75 19.12 -8.52
N MET A 32 5.20 18.03 -9.05
CA MET A 32 3.84 17.94 -9.54
C MET A 32 2.90 17.38 -8.45
N PRO A 33 1.61 17.80 -8.43
CA PRO A 33 0.62 17.21 -7.54
C PRO A 33 0.51 15.71 -7.77
N VAL A 34 0.49 14.91 -6.71
CA VAL A 34 0.27 13.46 -6.80
C VAL A 34 -1.16 13.22 -7.28
N ALA A 35 -1.31 12.38 -8.31
CA ALA A 35 -2.62 12.02 -8.83
C ALA A 35 -3.46 11.28 -7.77
N GLN A 36 -4.77 11.50 -7.78
CA GLN A 36 -5.66 10.70 -6.96
C GLN A 36 -5.68 9.25 -7.44
N LEU A 37 -5.69 8.33 -6.48
CA LEU A 37 -5.81 6.91 -6.76
C LEU A 37 -7.23 6.56 -7.20
N SER A 38 -7.34 5.56 -8.07
CA SER A 38 -8.62 4.91 -8.31
C SER A 38 -9.13 4.23 -7.03
N SER A 39 -10.43 3.94 -6.94
CA SER A 39 -10.99 3.17 -5.82
C SER A 39 -10.32 1.80 -5.70
N ASP A 40 -10.15 1.10 -6.83
CA ASP A 40 -9.53 -0.23 -6.87
C ASP A 40 -8.07 -0.20 -6.37
N ASP A 41 -7.28 0.79 -6.80
CA ASP A 41 -5.90 0.94 -6.34
C ASP A 41 -5.84 1.35 -4.87
N SER A 42 -6.78 2.19 -4.42
CA SER A 42 -6.90 2.59 -3.01
C SER A 42 -7.20 1.38 -2.12
N GLU A 43 -8.11 0.51 -2.53
CA GLU A 43 -8.44 -0.71 -1.79
C GLU A 43 -7.28 -1.71 -1.78
N ARG A 44 -6.61 -1.90 -2.91
CA ARG A 44 -5.40 -2.75 -3.00
C ARG A 44 -4.30 -2.25 -2.08
N LEU A 45 -4.01 -0.95 -2.12
CA LEU A 45 -3.03 -0.32 -1.26
C LEU A 45 -3.43 -0.44 0.22
N GLY A 46 -4.71 -0.23 0.54
CA GLY A 46 -5.25 -0.39 1.89
C GLY A 46 -5.02 -1.80 2.46
N ARG A 47 -5.25 -2.84 1.66
CA ARG A 47 -4.98 -4.24 2.06
C ARG A 47 -3.48 -4.50 2.30
N VAL A 48 -2.62 -4.08 1.38
CA VAL A 48 -1.15 -4.24 1.51
C VAL A 48 -0.65 -3.57 2.78
N LEU A 49 -1.12 -2.34 3.02
CA LEU A 49 -0.75 -1.56 4.18
C LEU A 49 -1.26 -2.18 5.48
N HIS A 50 -2.51 -2.64 5.52
CA HIS A 50 -3.07 -3.36 6.65
C HIS A 50 -2.20 -4.57 7.04
N ASP A 51 -1.83 -5.38 6.05
CA ASP A 51 -0.99 -6.57 6.27
C ASP A 51 0.42 -6.19 6.73
N LEU A 52 0.98 -5.09 6.23
CA LEU A 52 2.24 -4.54 6.71
C LEU A 52 2.17 -4.14 8.18
N TRP A 53 1.16 -3.36 8.57
CA TRP A 53 0.98 -2.94 9.95
C TRP A 53 0.82 -4.11 10.90
N ARG A 54 0.04 -5.12 10.49
CA ARG A 54 -0.09 -6.38 11.23
C ARG A 54 1.24 -7.11 11.37
N ALA A 55 2.01 -7.23 10.29
CA ALA A 55 3.32 -7.89 10.31
C ALA A 55 4.35 -7.13 11.17
N LEU A 56 4.21 -5.81 11.28
CA LEU A 56 5.02 -4.95 12.15
C LEU A 56 4.56 -4.95 13.61
N GLY A 57 3.45 -5.63 13.95
CA GLY A 57 2.90 -5.63 15.31
C GLY A 57 2.33 -4.27 15.75
N VAL A 58 2.02 -3.38 14.80
CA VAL A 58 1.53 -2.04 15.06
C VAL A 58 0.01 -2.03 14.96
N SER A 59 -0.67 -1.48 15.98
CA SER A 59 -2.11 -1.30 15.96
C SER A 59 -2.49 -0.22 14.94
N LEU A 60 -3.40 -0.56 14.03
CA LEU A 60 -3.89 0.35 13.02
C LEU A 60 -4.78 1.44 13.66
N PRO A 61 -4.58 2.73 13.32
CA PRO A 61 -5.47 3.79 13.80
C PRO A 61 -6.90 3.67 13.27
N TYR A 62 -7.14 2.84 12.25
CA TYR A 62 -8.44 2.63 11.59
C TYR A 62 -8.89 1.16 11.55
N GLY A 63 -8.40 0.32 12.48
CA GLY A 63 -8.58 -1.14 12.46
C GLY A 63 -10.03 -1.67 12.41
N ASP A 64 -11.03 -0.82 12.64
CA ASP A 64 -12.46 -1.16 12.61
C ASP A 64 -13.15 -0.82 11.27
N VAL A 65 -12.44 -0.27 10.28
CA VAL A 65 -13.03 -0.06 8.95
C VAL A 65 -13.06 -1.41 8.22
N GLN A 66 -14.18 -2.12 8.43
CA GLN A 66 -14.51 -3.32 7.69
C GLN A 66 -14.54 -2.97 6.20
N LEU A 67 -13.48 -3.35 5.48
CA LEU A 67 -13.49 -3.37 4.02
C LEU A 67 -14.65 -4.28 3.62
N ALA A 68 -15.68 -3.71 2.99
CA ALA A 68 -16.82 -4.46 2.48
C ALA A 68 -16.29 -5.58 1.57
N GLY A 69 -16.78 -6.79 1.81
CA GLY A 69 -16.28 -8.04 1.23
C GLY A 69 -16.52 -8.21 -0.26
#